data_AF-A0A953KSI4-F1
#
_entry.id   AF-A0A953KSI4-F1
#
_cell.length_a   1.000
_cell.length_b   1.000
_cell.length_c   1.000
_cell.angle_alpha   90.00
_cell.angle_beta   90.00
_cell.angle_gamma   90.00
#
_symmetry.space_group_name_H-M   'P 1'
#
loop_
_entity.id
_entity.type
_entity.pdbx_description
1 polymer ?
#
loop_
_entity_poly.entity_id
_entity_poly.type
_entity_poly.pdbx_seq_one_letter_code
_entity_poly.pdbx_strand_id
1 'polypeptide(L)'
;MERQIEAIRAAVNADATAEQKRHGAAACRAILAALEAEVGKPITMPGAPAPSPLAGIDPGQAIDLLIAKLSSMLPKEEGKAPTATASAMPPRPPMRIAFVAPPARAPRTARRRP
;
A
#
# COMPACT_ATOMS: atom_id res chain seq x y z
N MET A 1 -18.40 -25.21 -2.00
CA MET A 1 -17.62 -23.96 -1.95
C MET A 1 -17.99 -23.01 -3.10
N GLU A 2 -18.08 -23.47 -4.35
CA GLU A 2 -18.39 -22.61 -5.51
C GLU A 2 -19.67 -21.77 -5.36
N ARG A 3 -20.75 -22.35 -4.84
CA ARG A 3 -22.00 -21.62 -4.52
C ARG A 3 -21.82 -20.44 -3.55
N GLN A 4 -20.90 -20.55 -2.59
CA GLN A 4 -20.61 -19.46 -1.64
C GLN A 4 -19.85 -18.34 -2.33
N ILE A 5 -18.90 -18.69 -3.20
CA ILE A 5 -18.11 -17.72 -3.98
C ILE A 5 -19.01 -16.94 -4.94
N GLU A 6 -19.95 -17.62 -5.60
CA GLU A 6 -20.91 -16.99 -6.51
C GLU A 6 -21.82 -15.98 -5.78
N ALA A 7 -22.33 -16.35 -4.59
CA ALA A 7 -23.12 -15.44 -3.76
C ALA A 7 -22.32 -14.19 -3.32
N ILE A 8 -21.03 -14.34 -3.01
CA ILE A 8 -20.16 -13.22 -2.67
C ILE A 8 -19.94 -12.32 -3.89
N ARG A 9 -19.68 -12.90 -5.07
CA ARG A 9 -19.52 -12.14 -6.31
C ARG A 9 -20.76 -11.33 -6.66
N ALA A 10 -21.95 -11.90 -6.50
CA ALA A 10 -23.20 -11.17 -6.70
C ALA A 10 -23.34 -9.99 -5.71
N ALA A 11 -22.90 -10.18 -4.46
CA ALA A 11 -23.03 -9.19 -3.39
C ALA A 11 -22.05 -8.00 -3.47
N VAL A 12 -20.88 -8.16 -4.10
CA VAL A 12 -19.85 -7.10 -4.19
C VAL A 12 -20.07 -6.13 -5.36
N ASN A 13 -21.00 -6.44 -6.27
CA ASN A 13 -21.35 -5.53 -7.36
C ASN A 13 -21.94 -4.22 -6.82
N ALA A 14 -21.65 -3.10 -7.49
CA ALA A 14 -22.12 -1.78 -7.07
C ALA A 14 -23.66 -1.71 -6.96
N ASP A 15 -24.35 -2.37 -7.89
CA ASP A 15 -25.81 -2.43 -7.98
C ASP A 15 -26.42 -3.61 -7.21
N ALA A 16 -25.66 -4.25 -6.31
CA ALA A 16 -26.14 -5.40 -5.56
C ALA A 16 -27.34 -5.04 -4.66
N THR A 17 -28.41 -5.82 -4.78
CA THR A 17 -29.62 -5.63 -3.97
C THR A 17 -29.36 -5.92 -2.49
N ALA A 18 -30.22 -5.42 -1.61
CA ALA A 18 -30.10 -5.68 -0.17
C ALA A 18 -30.15 -7.19 0.16
N GLU A 19 -30.92 -7.96 -0.61
CA GLU A 19 -30.99 -9.41 -0.50
C GLU A 19 -29.67 -10.07 -0.92
N GLN A 20 -29.09 -9.68 -2.05
CA GLN A 20 -27.78 -10.17 -2.50
C GLN A 20 -26.68 -9.86 -1.47
N LYS A 21 -26.69 -8.67 -0.86
CA LYS A 21 -25.74 -8.32 0.21
C LYS A 21 -25.89 -9.20 1.45
N ARG A 22 -27.12 -9.51 1.85
CA ARG A 22 -27.39 -10.44 2.98
C ARG A 22 -26.90 -11.85 2.67
N HIS A 23 -27.16 -12.35 1.46
CA HIS A 23 -26.69 -13.66 1.02
C HIS A 23 -25.16 -13.73 0.93
N GLY A 24 -24.50 -12.69 0.40
CA GLY A 24 -23.04 -12.61 0.39
C GLY A 24 -22.44 -12.58 1.79
N ALA A 25 -23.02 -11.81 2.71
CA ALA A 25 -22.57 -11.77 4.11
C ALA A 25 -22.73 -13.14 4.81
N ALA A 26 -23.84 -13.85 4.56
CA ALA A 26 -24.03 -15.20 5.07
C ALA A 26 -23.00 -16.19 4.49
N ALA A 27 -22.69 -16.07 3.19
CA ALA A 27 -21.65 -16.88 2.55
C ALA A 27 -20.26 -16.61 3.14
N CYS A 28 -19.90 -15.34 3.39
CA CYS A 28 -18.65 -14.98 4.07
C CYS A 28 -18.55 -15.62 5.46
N ARG A 29 -19.62 -15.54 6.26
CA ARG A 29 -19.65 -16.16 7.60
C ARG A 29 -19.50 -17.68 7.53
N ALA A 30 -20.13 -18.33 6.54
CA ALA A 30 -20.02 -19.77 6.36
C ALA A 30 -18.58 -20.20 5.99
N ILE A 31 -17.87 -19.40 5.18
CA ILE A 31 -16.47 -19.65 4.86
C ILE A 31 -15.59 -19.45 6.10
N LEU A 32 -15.78 -18.36 6.86
CA LEU A 32 -15.03 -18.13 8.09
C LEU A 32 -15.24 -19.24 9.12
N ALA A 33 -16.47 -19.72 9.28
CA ALA A 33 -16.78 -20.85 10.16
C ALA A 33 -16.09 -22.14 9.70
N ALA A 34 -16.06 -22.42 8.39
CA ALA A 34 -15.37 -23.58 7.84
C ALA A 34 -13.84 -23.50 8.00
N LEU A 35 -13.29 -22.30 8.13
CA LEU A 35 -11.87 -22.05 8.39
C LEU A 35 -11.54 -21.96 9.88
N GLU A 36 -12.53 -22.15 10.77
CA GLU A 36 -12.42 -21.89 12.21
C GLU A 36 -11.82 -20.50 12.52
N ALA A 37 -12.05 -19.54 11.61
CA ALA A 37 -11.48 -18.21 11.70
C ALA A 37 -12.32 -17.33 12.63
N GLU A 38 -11.71 -16.89 13.73
CA GLU A 38 -12.33 -15.94 14.66
C GLU A 38 -12.26 -14.51 14.11
N VAL A 39 -13.36 -13.76 14.26
CA VAL A 39 -13.39 -12.34 13.89
C VAL A 39 -12.37 -11.59 14.75
N GLY A 40 -11.43 -10.90 14.10
CA GLY A 40 -10.37 -10.15 14.77
C GLY A 40 -9.10 -10.96 15.06
N LYS A 41 -9.06 -12.26 14.75
CA LYS A 41 -7.85 -13.07 14.90
C LYS A 41 -7.11 -13.19 13.56
N PRO A 42 -5.79 -13.00 13.53
CA PRO A 42 -5.03 -13.16 12.29
C PRO A 42 -5.12 -14.59 11.78
N ILE A 43 -5.59 -14.76 10.54
CA ILE A 43 -5.55 -16.05 9.86
C ILE A 43 -4.09 -16.28 9.45
N THR A 44 -3.40 -17.17 10.16
CA THR A 44 -2.02 -17.52 9.85
C THR A 44 -2.03 -18.49 8.67
N MET A 45 -1.66 -17.99 7.49
CA MET A 45 -1.54 -18.83 6.31
C MET A 45 -0.18 -19.57 6.31
N PRO A 46 -0.16 -20.92 6.31
CA PRO A 46 1.09 -21.66 6.16
C PRO A 46 1.74 -21.33 4.81
N GLY A 47 2.98 -20.82 4.84
CA GLY A 47 3.72 -20.38 3.67
C GLY A 47 3.61 -18.88 3.34
N ALA A 48 2.84 -18.10 4.11
CA ALA A 48 2.90 -16.65 3.98
C ALA A 48 4.26 -16.13 4.50
N PRO A 49 4.91 -15.18 3.79
CA PRO A 49 6.10 -14.53 4.32
C PRO A 49 5.75 -13.87 5.65
N ALA A 50 6.58 -14.10 6.67
CA ALA A 50 6.38 -13.50 7.99
C ALA A 50 6.19 -11.98 7.81
N PRO A 51 5.18 -11.37 8.46
CA PRO A 51 4.97 -9.94 8.34
C PRO A 51 6.26 -9.24 8.74
N SER A 52 6.75 -8.35 7.87
CA SER A 52 7.93 -7.54 8.13
C SER A 52 7.77 -6.86 9.50
N PRO A 53 8.83 -6.70 10.30
CA PRO A 53 8.75 -5.96 11.56
C PRO A 53 8.30 -4.51 11.38
N LEU A 54 8.25 -4.01 10.15
CA LEU A 54 7.71 -2.70 9.78
C LEU A 54 6.22 -2.74 9.39
N ALA A 55 5.58 -3.90 9.40
CA ALA A 55 4.16 -4.05 9.09
C ALA A 55 3.33 -3.33 10.16
N GLY A 56 2.61 -2.28 9.76
CA GLY A 56 1.78 -1.46 10.65
C GLY A 56 2.45 -0.17 11.13
N ILE A 57 3.69 0.12 10.70
CA ILE A 57 4.33 1.42 10.95
C ILE A 57 4.00 2.35 9.79
N ASP A 58 3.68 3.61 10.11
CA ASP A 58 3.54 4.66 9.09
C ASP A 58 4.84 4.80 8.27
N PRO A 59 4.80 4.94 6.94
CA PRO A 59 6.00 5.02 6.12
C PRO A 59 6.95 6.15 6.52
N GLY A 60 6.46 7.28 7.04
CA GLY A 60 7.30 8.35 7.57
C GLY A 60 8.08 7.91 8.81
N GLN A 61 7.40 7.28 9.76
CA GLN A 61 8.03 6.73 10.97
C GLN A 61 9.05 5.61 10.66
N ALA A 62 8.77 4.79 9.64
CA ALA A 62 9.72 3.77 9.20
C ALA A 62 11.01 4.39 8.65
N ILE A 63 10.91 5.51 7.92
CA ILE A 63 12.07 6.26 7.42
C ILE A 63 12.85 6.87 8.59
N ASP A 64 12.18 7.48 9.57
CA ASP A 64 12.85 8.07 10.73
C ASP A 64 13.65 7.03 11.54
N LEU A 65 13.11 5.82 11.71
CA LEU A 65 13.82 4.72 12.38
C LEU A 65 15.05 4.25 11.59
N LEU A 66 14.95 4.21 10.26
CA LEU A 66 16.09 3.91 9.39
C LEU A 66 17.17 5.00 9.48
N ILE A 67 16.77 6.28 9.47
CA ILE A 67 17.69 7.41 9.64
C ILE A 67 18.38 7.33 11.01
N ALA A 68 17.63 7.08 12.09
CA ALA A 68 18.18 6.96 13.43
C ALA A 68 19.18 5.80 13.54
N LYS A 69 18.85 4.64 12.94
CA LYS A 69 19.74 3.47 12.91
C LYS A 69 21.00 3.70 12.07
N LEU A 70 20.88 4.39 10.94
CA LEU A 70 22.05 4.75 10.13
C LEU A 70 22.91 5.76 10.89
N SER A 71 22.30 6.80 11.48
CA SER A 71 23.01 7.82 12.24
C SER A 71 23.74 7.26 13.46
N SER A 72 23.20 6.22 14.10
CA SER A 72 23.88 5.54 15.22
C SER A 72 25.03 4.63 14.80
N MET A 73 25.07 4.23 13.52
CA MET A 73 26.15 3.44 12.93
C MET A 73 27.27 4.30 12.33
N LEU A 74 27.05 5.62 12.14
CA LEU A 74 28.11 6.52 11.75
C LEU A 74 28.98 6.90 12.96
N PRO A 75 30.32 6.89 12.83
CA PRO A 75 31.20 7.42 13.87
C PRO A 75 30.90 8.92 14.07
N LYS A 76 30.81 9.35 15.34
CA LYS A 76 30.68 10.76 15.70
C LYS A 76 31.97 11.48 15.27
N GLU A 77 31.93 12.15 14.12
CA GLU A 77 32.91 13.19 13.80
C GLU A 77 32.68 14.35 14.78
N GLU A 78 33.36 14.29 15.94
CA GLU A 78 33.58 15.46 16.79
C GLU A 78 34.51 16.43 16.05
N GLY A 79 33.92 17.39 15.36
CA GLY A 79 34.63 18.37 14.54
C GLY A 79 34.13 19.79 14.77
N LYS A 80 34.58 20.37 15.89
CA LYS A 80 34.75 21.81 16.18
C LYS A 80 34.60 22.75 14.95
N ALA A 81 33.77 23.78 15.10
CA ALA A 81 33.71 24.90 14.16
C ALA A 81 35.10 25.48 13.84
N PRO A 82 35.30 25.91 12.58
CA PRO A 82 35.78 27.27 12.41
C PRO A 82 35.01 28.04 11.33
N THR A 83 35.02 29.35 11.54
CA THR A 83 34.69 30.45 10.65
C THR A 83 35.26 30.30 9.24
N ALA A 84 34.45 30.73 8.27
CA ALA A 84 34.77 31.29 6.94
C ALA A 84 35.83 30.61 6.07
N THR A 85 35.46 30.19 4.85
CA THR A 85 35.77 30.88 3.57
C THR A 85 35.11 30.10 2.44
N ALA A 86 34.45 30.79 1.52
CA ALA A 86 33.97 30.21 0.28
C ALA A 86 35.13 29.62 -0.54
N SER A 87 34.98 28.40 -1.06
CA SER A 87 35.70 27.93 -2.25
C SER A 87 34.87 26.90 -2.99
N ALA A 88 34.84 27.10 -4.31
CA ALA A 88 33.91 26.55 -5.26
C ALA A 88 33.96 25.03 -5.38
N MET A 89 32.79 24.39 -5.43
CA MET A 89 32.61 23.02 -5.91
C MET A 89 31.81 23.09 -7.22
N PRO A 90 32.24 22.41 -8.31
CA PRO A 90 31.58 22.50 -9.60
C PRO A 90 30.13 21.96 -9.53
N PRO A 91 29.20 22.53 -10.33
CA PRO A 91 27.80 22.13 -10.27
C PRO A 91 27.65 20.68 -10.74
N ARG A 92 27.17 19.81 -9.85
CA ARG A 92 26.76 18.45 -10.22
C ARG A 92 25.56 18.56 -11.18
N PRO A 93 25.56 17.85 -12.32
CA PRO A 93 24.44 17.90 -13.24
C PRO A 93 23.17 17.35 -12.56
N PRO A 94 22.00 18.01 -12.72
CA PRO A 94 20.78 17.53 -12.11
C PRO A 94 20.37 16.21 -12.76
N MET A 95 20.16 15.17 -11.94
CA MET A 95 19.49 13.95 -12.38
C MET A 95 18.09 14.30 -12.87
N ARG A 96 17.87 14.22 -14.19
CA ARG A 96 16.54 14.38 -14.78
C ARG A 96 15.83 13.03 -14.73
N ILE A 97 14.88 12.89 -13.82
CA ILE A 97 13.95 11.76 -13.83
C ILE A 97 13.01 11.98 -15.03
N ALA A 98 13.02 11.04 -15.99
CA ALA A 98 12.10 11.08 -17.11
C ALA A 98 10.67 10.84 -16.61
N PHE A 99 9.83 11.88 -16.70
CA PHE A 99 8.41 11.75 -16.42
C PHE A 99 7.79 10.93 -17.56
N VAL A 100 7.40 9.68 -17.27
CA VAL A 100 6.59 8.89 -18.19
C VAL A 100 5.20 9.50 -18.21
N ALA A 101 4.86 10.21 -19.29
CA ALA A 101 3.55 10.75 -19.49
C ALA A 101 2.52 9.61 -19.62
N PRO A 102 1.46 9.58 -18.80
CA PRO A 102 0.39 8.59 -18.98
C PRO A 102 -0.33 8.84 -20.32
N PRO A 103 -0.82 7.79 -20.99
CA PRO A 103 -1.48 7.92 -22.29
C PRO A 103 -2.72 8.81 -22.18
N ALA A 104 -2.89 9.71 -23.16
CA ALA A 104 -4.01 10.64 -23.23
C ALA A 104 -5.34 9.87 -23.25
N ARG A 105 -6.23 10.23 -22.32
CA ARG A 105 -7.58 9.66 -22.23
C ARG A 105 -8.37 10.05 -23.48
N ALA A 106 -8.82 9.07 -24.25
CA ALA A 106 -9.58 9.30 -25.48
C ALA A 106 -10.86 10.14 -25.21
N PRO A 107 -11.23 11.07 -26.11
CA PRO A 107 -12.45 11.84 -25.97
C PRO A 107 -13.67 10.93 -26.10
N ARG A 108 -14.52 10.91 -25.06
CA ARG A 108 -15.85 10.29 -25.11
C ARG A 108 -16.68 11.02 -26.16
N THR A 109 -16.88 10.37 -27.31
CA THR A 109 -17.83 10.81 -28.33
C THR A 109 -19.24 10.76 -27.74
N ALA A 110 -19.76 11.94 -27.39
CA ALA A 110 -21.17 12.14 -27.13
C ALA A 110 -21.94 12.00 -28.46
N ARG A 111 -22.32 10.76 -28.81
CA ARG A 111 -23.30 10.55 -29.87
C ARG A 111 -24.70 10.88 -29.34
N ARG A 112 -25.09 12.13 -29.63
CA ARG A 112 -26.46 12.61 -29.72
C ARG A 112 -27.37 11.60 -30.42
N ARG A 113 -28.48 11.28 -29.77
CA ARG A 113 -29.71 10.71 -30.35
C ARG A 113 -30.37 11.73 -31.29
N PRO A 114 -30.98 11.29 -32.41
CA PRO A 114 -32.32 11.70 -32.78
C PRO A 114 -33.37 10.86 -32.04
#